data_AF-A0A960EGX3-F1
#
_entry.id   AF-A0A960EGX3-F1
#
_cell.length_a   1.000
_cell.length_b   1.000
_cell.length_c   1.000
_cell.angle_alpha   90.00
_cell.angle_beta   90.00
_cell.angle_gamma   90.00
#
_symmetry.space_group_name_H-M   'P 1'
#
loop_
_entity.id
_entity.type
_entity.pdbx_description
1 polymer ?
#
loop_
_entity_poly.entity_id
_entity_poly.type
_entity_poly.pdbx_seq_one_letter_code
_entity_poly.pdbx_strand_id
1 'polypeptide(L)'
;LARAAADQQAATLEVIDADRARAELAARAGTAGQAVADAEGVRVAAVAVLADAQVALEGAEAREVLLELELEAARDRLRRIAADQFAVVPTAQFDVLGSIDDISASDRRSSLANRGIEIASDEVDVATVPWRDARDERRGRQDERDEAADAVAAASEALAVAVDERDRSDELLREADGRADAARARLTAATEATRDAIAERRTLRLGADAVAVDVPLVALHAYWRASSLAPCAVPWWLIAGIGRVESGHGSSGGSQLEPNGDTAPPIIGIALDGRPGTQAIADTDGGRFDQDPTWDRAVGPMQFIPGTWGRWAVDGNADGDASPHNLYDAALAAADYLCYSRGDLDTEARQREALSAYNRSTPYANKVLAEGRRYRDALDLPDVAPRP
;
A
#
# COMPACT_ATOMS: atom_id res chain seq x y z
N LEU A 1 -2.30 -27.09 -10.95
CA LEU A 1 -0.99 -26.46 -10.64
C LEU A 1 -0.42 -25.62 -11.78
N ALA A 2 -0.08 -26.17 -12.96
CA ALA A 2 0.55 -25.38 -14.04
C ALA A 2 -0.29 -24.16 -14.46
N ARG A 3 -1.61 -24.34 -14.55
CA ARG A 3 -2.57 -23.25 -14.80
C ARG A 3 -2.53 -22.18 -13.70
N ALA A 4 -2.65 -22.58 -12.43
CA ALA A 4 -2.60 -21.65 -11.29
C ALA A 4 -1.29 -20.84 -11.25
N ALA A 5 -0.14 -21.50 -11.54
CA ALA A 5 1.15 -20.81 -11.62
C ALA A 5 1.21 -19.80 -12.77
N ALA A 6 0.63 -20.14 -13.94
CA ALA A 6 0.52 -19.21 -15.06
C ALA A 6 -0.39 -18.01 -14.73
N ASP A 7 -1.52 -18.25 -14.06
CA ASP A 7 -2.44 -17.21 -13.62
C ASP A 7 -1.77 -16.26 -12.60
N GLN A 8 -0.99 -16.80 -11.65
CA GLN A 8 -0.20 -16.00 -10.71
C GLN A 8 0.87 -15.15 -11.40
N GLN A 9 1.56 -15.70 -12.41
CA GLN A 9 2.53 -14.95 -13.19
C GLN A 9 1.86 -13.82 -13.98
N ALA A 10 0.71 -14.09 -14.62
CA ALA A 10 -0.04 -13.07 -15.36
C ALA A 10 -0.51 -11.93 -14.44
N ALA A 11 -1.06 -12.25 -13.27
CA ALA A 11 -1.47 -11.26 -12.27
C ALA A 11 -0.28 -10.43 -11.75
N THR A 12 0.91 -11.02 -11.66
CA THR A 12 2.14 -10.30 -11.27
C THR A 12 2.51 -9.25 -12.30
N LEU A 13 2.44 -9.59 -13.60
CA LEU A 13 2.69 -8.64 -14.68
C LEU A 13 1.65 -7.52 -14.70
N GLU A 14 0.38 -7.84 -14.46
CA GLU A 14 -0.71 -6.84 -14.39
C GLU A 14 -0.45 -5.81 -13.27
N VAL A 15 0.02 -6.24 -12.09
CA VAL A 15 0.40 -5.33 -11.00
C VAL A 15 1.54 -4.41 -11.41
N ILE A 16 2.59 -4.95 -12.06
CA ILE A 16 3.75 -4.16 -12.50
C ILE A 16 3.32 -3.08 -13.50
N ASP A 17 2.49 -3.43 -14.47
CA ASP A 17 2.02 -2.48 -15.48
C ASP A 17 1.07 -1.44 -14.88
N ALA A 18 0.18 -1.84 -13.96
CA ALA A 18 -0.69 -0.91 -13.24
C ALA A 18 0.09 0.08 -12.37
N ASP A 19 1.09 -0.39 -11.61
CA ASP A 19 1.94 0.47 -10.77
C ASP A 19 2.78 1.44 -11.62
N ARG A 20 3.27 1.01 -12.79
CA ARG A 20 3.98 1.90 -13.74
C ARG A 20 3.06 3.00 -14.26
N ALA A 21 1.87 2.63 -14.75
CA ALA A 21 0.90 3.60 -15.26
C ALA A 21 0.47 4.60 -14.17
N ARG A 22 0.25 4.11 -12.94
CA ARG A 22 -0.04 4.95 -11.77
C ARG A 22 1.10 5.92 -11.48
N ALA A 23 2.35 5.47 -11.50
CA ALA A 23 3.51 6.33 -11.24
C ALA A 23 3.64 7.47 -12.27
N GLU A 24 3.39 7.19 -13.55
CA GLU A 24 3.37 8.20 -14.60
C GLU A 24 2.27 9.24 -14.37
N LEU A 25 1.06 8.82 -13.97
CA LEU A 25 -0.04 9.72 -13.66
C LEU A 25 0.20 10.53 -12.39
N ALA A 26 0.83 9.95 -11.37
CA ALA A 26 1.21 10.66 -10.15
C ALA A 26 2.22 11.78 -10.44
N ALA A 27 3.18 11.53 -11.33
CA ALA A 27 4.12 12.56 -11.79
C ALA A 27 3.39 13.71 -12.53
N ARG A 28 2.42 13.38 -13.40
CA ARG A 28 1.60 14.37 -14.11
C ARG A 28 0.75 15.22 -13.16
N ALA A 29 0.08 14.59 -12.20
CA ALA A 29 -0.69 15.28 -11.18
C ALA A 29 0.21 16.24 -10.36
N GLY A 30 1.42 15.80 -10.02
CA GLY A 30 2.43 16.65 -9.38
C GLY A 30 2.80 17.89 -10.22
N THR A 31 3.05 17.71 -11.52
CA THR A 31 3.33 18.85 -12.42
C THR A 31 2.14 19.79 -12.57
N ALA A 32 0.91 19.27 -12.62
CA ALA A 32 -0.29 20.11 -12.69
C ALA A 32 -0.50 20.91 -11.39
N GLY A 33 -0.26 20.29 -10.23
CA GLY A 33 -0.27 20.98 -8.94
C GLY A 33 0.74 22.14 -8.85
N GLN A 34 1.95 21.95 -9.39
CA GLN A 34 2.94 23.02 -9.47
C GLN A 34 2.48 24.15 -10.39
N ALA A 35 1.89 23.82 -11.55
CA ALA A 35 1.37 24.82 -12.48
C ALA A 35 0.28 25.71 -11.85
N VAL A 36 -0.59 25.14 -11.00
CA VAL A 36 -1.57 25.90 -10.23
C VAL A 36 -0.90 26.87 -9.27
N ALA A 37 0.13 26.43 -8.54
CA ALA A 37 0.86 27.27 -7.60
C ALA A 37 1.57 28.43 -8.32
N ASP A 38 2.18 28.17 -9.47
CA ASP A 38 2.85 29.18 -10.28
C ASP A 38 1.84 30.20 -10.84
N ALA A 39 0.70 29.74 -11.37
CA ALA A 39 -0.36 30.61 -11.89
C ALA A 39 -0.99 31.50 -10.81
N GLU A 40 -1.20 30.95 -9.61
CA GLU A 40 -1.69 31.72 -8.46
C GLU A 40 -0.69 32.80 -8.05
N GLY A 41 0.61 32.48 -8.08
CA GLY A 41 1.68 33.45 -7.84
C GLY A 41 1.64 34.63 -8.83
N VAL A 42 1.46 34.34 -10.13
CA VAL A 42 1.30 35.37 -11.18
C VAL A 42 0.06 36.23 -10.94
N ARG A 43 -1.08 35.61 -10.60
CA ARG A 43 -2.33 36.33 -10.33
C ARG A 43 -2.19 37.26 -9.12
N VAL A 44 -1.58 36.80 -8.03
CA VAL A 44 -1.33 37.62 -6.84
C VAL A 44 -0.43 38.82 -7.17
N ALA A 45 0.62 38.61 -7.97
CA ALA A 45 1.49 39.70 -8.42
C ALA A 45 0.72 40.72 -9.29
N ALA A 46 -0.13 40.27 -10.22
CA ALA A 46 -0.95 41.16 -11.04
C ALA A 46 -1.94 41.98 -10.19
N VAL A 47 -2.55 41.38 -9.17
CA VAL A 47 -3.46 42.09 -8.24
C VAL A 47 -2.73 43.19 -7.47
N ALA A 48 -1.47 42.95 -7.08
CA ALA A 48 -0.66 43.97 -6.43
C ALA A 48 -0.37 45.16 -7.37
N VAL A 49 -0.02 44.88 -8.63
CA VAL A 49 0.18 45.93 -9.66
C VAL A 49 -1.09 46.75 -9.89
N LEU A 50 -2.26 46.08 -9.97
CA LEU A 50 -3.54 46.77 -10.10
C LEU A 50 -3.82 47.69 -8.91
N ALA A 51 -3.53 47.24 -7.68
CA ALA A 51 -3.71 48.05 -6.49
C ALA A 51 -2.81 49.30 -6.51
N ASP A 52 -1.55 49.16 -6.90
CA ASP A 52 -0.62 50.29 -7.04
C ASP A 52 -1.08 51.28 -8.13
N ALA A 53 -1.52 50.77 -9.28
CA ALA A 53 -2.06 51.58 -10.37
C ALA A 53 -3.32 52.35 -9.96
N GLN A 54 -4.17 51.74 -9.12
CA GLN A 54 -5.36 52.39 -8.61
C GLN A 54 -5.04 53.53 -7.63
N VAL A 55 -4.10 53.34 -6.71
CA VAL A 55 -3.63 54.41 -5.82
C VAL A 55 -3.01 55.56 -6.62
N ALA A 56 -2.24 55.24 -7.65
CA ALA A 56 -1.68 56.23 -8.56
C ALA A 56 -2.75 57.04 -9.30
N LEU A 57 -3.80 56.38 -9.80
CA LEU A 57 -4.94 57.03 -10.45
C LEU A 57 -5.67 57.96 -9.48
N GLU A 58 -5.98 57.51 -8.26
CA GLU A 58 -6.62 58.34 -7.23
C GLU A 58 -5.79 59.60 -6.90
N GLY A 59 -4.46 59.46 -6.85
CA GLY A 59 -3.54 60.59 -6.67
C GLY A 59 -3.58 61.59 -7.84
N ALA A 60 -3.62 61.08 -9.09
CA ALA A 60 -3.72 61.93 -10.28
C ALA A 60 -5.09 62.62 -10.38
N GLU A 61 -6.18 61.94 -10.02
CA GLU A 61 -7.54 62.49 -9.93
C GLU A 61 -7.61 63.64 -8.92
N ALA A 62 -7.08 63.43 -7.71
CA ALA A 62 -7.04 64.46 -6.69
C ALA A 62 -6.26 65.70 -7.16
N ARG A 63 -5.15 65.50 -7.89
CA ARG A 63 -4.34 66.59 -8.44
C ARG A 63 -5.06 67.35 -9.56
N GLU A 64 -5.72 66.65 -10.48
CA GLU A 64 -6.54 67.29 -11.54
C GLU A 64 -7.62 68.17 -10.92
N VAL A 65 -8.34 67.66 -9.91
CA VAL A 65 -9.41 68.41 -9.21
C VAL A 65 -8.88 69.67 -8.53
N LEU A 66 -7.72 69.60 -7.86
CA LEU A 66 -7.12 70.79 -7.24
C LEU A 66 -6.76 71.86 -8.27
N LEU A 67 -6.14 71.47 -9.38
CA LEU A 67 -5.76 72.40 -10.45
C LEU A 67 -6.96 72.94 -11.23
N GLU A 68 -8.04 72.16 -11.33
CA GLU A 68 -9.31 72.63 -11.89
C GLU A 68 -9.94 73.73 -11.04
N LEU A 69 -9.89 73.59 -9.71
CA LEU A 69 -10.35 74.64 -8.79
C LEU A 69 -9.51 75.93 -8.92
N GLU A 70 -8.19 75.83 -9.07
CA GLU A 70 -7.31 76.98 -9.31
C GLU A 70 -7.64 77.68 -10.64
N LEU A 71 -7.84 76.90 -11.70
CA LEU A 71 -8.24 77.41 -13.01
C LEU A 71 -9.61 78.10 -12.97
N GLU A 72 -10.58 77.52 -12.26
CA GLU A 72 -11.91 78.12 -12.15
C GLU A 72 -11.88 79.40 -11.30
N ALA A 73 -11.05 79.46 -10.25
CA ALA A 73 -10.83 80.68 -9.48
C ALA A 73 -10.21 81.80 -10.33
N ALA A 74 -9.24 81.48 -11.20
CA ALA A 74 -8.66 82.43 -12.15
C ALA A 74 -9.71 82.93 -13.16
N ARG A 75 -10.52 82.03 -13.72
CA ARG A 75 -11.63 82.38 -14.63
C ARG A 75 -12.66 83.27 -13.96
N ASP A 76 -13.05 82.98 -12.73
CA ASP A 76 -13.97 83.81 -11.94
C ASP A 76 -13.43 85.21 -11.66
N ARG A 77 -12.12 85.33 -11.43
CA ARG A 77 -11.47 86.63 -11.27
C ARG A 77 -11.52 87.44 -12.56
N LEU A 78 -11.19 86.83 -13.70
CA LEU A 78 -11.31 87.47 -15.01
C LEU A 78 -12.75 87.90 -15.30
N ARG A 79 -13.74 87.03 -15.06
CA ARG A 79 -15.17 87.34 -15.22
C ARG A 79 -15.58 88.55 -14.38
N ARG A 80 -15.14 88.64 -13.12
CA ARG A 80 -15.43 89.78 -12.23
C ARG A 80 -14.82 91.08 -12.74
N ILE A 81 -13.53 91.08 -13.10
CA ILE A 81 -12.84 92.28 -13.62
C ILE A 81 -13.48 92.75 -14.92
N ALA A 82 -13.81 91.82 -15.83
CA ALA A 82 -14.51 92.14 -17.07
C ALA A 82 -15.91 92.75 -16.79
N ALA A 83 -16.68 92.15 -15.87
CA ALA A 83 -18.00 92.67 -15.50
C ALA A 83 -17.94 94.08 -14.88
N ASP A 84 -16.98 94.34 -13.99
CA ASP A 84 -16.75 95.66 -13.41
C ASP A 84 -16.40 96.70 -14.48
N GLN A 85 -15.62 96.34 -15.50
CA GLN A 85 -15.27 97.23 -16.59
C GLN A 85 -16.47 97.55 -17.50
N PHE A 86 -17.34 96.58 -17.77
CA PHE A 86 -18.58 96.79 -18.54
C PHE A 86 -19.64 97.60 -17.77
N ALA A 87 -19.68 97.51 -16.44
CA ALA A 87 -20.63 98.25 -15.60
C ALA A 87 -20.30 99.76 -15.48
N VAL A 88 -19.07 100.19 -15.84
CA VAL A 88 -18.57 101.56 -15.60
C VAL A 88 -18.42 102.37 -16.90
N VAL A 89 -18.92 101.92 -18.06
CA VAL A 89 -18.90 102.72 -19.30
C VAL A 89 -20.14 103.62 -19.40
N PRO A 90 -20.04 104.96 -19.25
CA PRO A 90 -21.11 105.86 -19.70
C PRO A 90 -21.16 105.80 -21.23
N THR A 91 -22.36 105.76 -21.80
CA THR A 91 -22.67 105.71 -23.24
C THR A 91 -22.24 106.93 -24.07
N ALA A 92 -21.11 107.56 -23.76
CA ALA A 92 -20.63 108.74 -24.49
C ALA A 92 -19.11 108.71 -24.64
N GLN A 93 -18.59 108.04 -25.68
CA GLN A 93 -17.24 108.32 -26.20
C GLN A 93 -17.05 107.80 -27.64
N PHE A 94 -17.49 108.61 -28.59
CA PHE A 94 -16.76 108.84 -29.84
C PHE A 94 -16.70 110.35 -30.00
N ASP A 95 -15.63 111.00 -29.53
CA ASP A 95 -15.22 112.30 -30.05
C ASP A 95 -13.73 112.61 -29.76
N VAL A 96 -13.00 112.70 -30.88
CA VAL A 96 -11.90 113.61 -31.24
C VAL A 96 -10.52 113.55 -30.54
N LEU A 97 -9.52 113.35 -31.42
CA LEU A 97 -8.07 113.54 -31.33
C LEU A 97 -7.61 114.83 -30.61
N GLY A 98 -6.61 114.73 -29.72
CA GLY A 98 -5.80 115.89 -29.31
C GLY A 98 -4.69 115.58 -28.30
N SER A 99 -3.44 115.84 -28.71
CA SER A 99 -2.22 116.09 -27.91
C SER A 99 -1.66 115.00 -26.97
N ILE A 100 -0.34 114.78 -27.04
CA ILE A 100 0.43 113.76 -26.30
C ILE A 100 0.65 114.09 -24.79
N ASP A 101 0.26 115.28 -24.32
CA ASP A 101 0.54 115.74 -22.93
C ASP A 101 -0.66 115.72 -21.96
N ASP A 102 -1.88 115.35 -22.38
CA ASP A 102 -3.07 115.32 -21.51
C ASP A 102 -3.78 113.96 -21.54
N ILE A 103 -3.26 112.98 -20.79
CA ILE A 103 -4.02 111.74 -20.52
C ILE A 103 -5.12 112.06 -19.50
N SER A 104 -6.38 112.13 -19.96
CA SER A 104 -7.53 112.40 -19.10
C SER A 104 -7.65 111.34 -17.99
N ALA A 105 -8.29 111.67 -16.87
CA ALA A 105 -8.59 110.69 -15.82
C ALA A 105 -9.50 109.54 -16.32
N SER A 106 -10.16 109.71 -17.47
CA SER A 106 -10.89 108.66 -18.18
C SER A 106 -9.92 107.69 -18.87
N ASP A 107 -8.96 108.20 -19.63
CA ASP A 107 -7.99 107.39 -20.38
C ASP A 107 -7.06 106.60 -19.45
N ARG A 108 -6.67 107.18 -18.30
CA ARG A 108 -5.95 106.46 -17.23
C ARG A 108 -6.78 105.31 -16.65
N ARG A 109 -8.09 105.49 -16.45
CA ARG A 109 -8.99 104.43 -15.95
C ARG A 109 -9.19 103.32 -16.99
N SER A 110 -9.39 103.67 -18.25
CA SER A 110 -9.49 102.70 -19.35
C SER A 110 -8.19 101.90 -19.55
N SER A 111 -7.04 102.56 -19.48
CA SER A 111 -5.73 101.90 -19.54
C SER A 111 -5.49 100.94 -18.36
N LEU A 112 -5.81 101.34 -17.13
CA LEU A 112 -5.69 100.49 -15.95
C LEU A 112 -6.67 99.31 -15.98
N ALA A 113 -7.89 99.51 -16.49
CA ALA A 113 -8.89 98.46 -16.62
C ALA A 113 -8.49 97.42 -17.69
N ASN A 114 -8.03 97.87 -18.86
CA ASN A 114 -7.48 96.98 -19.89
C ASN A 114 -6.29 96.17 -19.36
N ARG A 115 -5.40 96.81 -18.60
CA ARG A 115 -4.25 96.15 -17.97
C ARG A 115 -4.68 95.14 -16.91
N GLY A 116 -5.79 95.39 -16.22
CA GLY A 116 -6.41 94.44 -15.28
C GLY A 116 -7.01 93.21 -15.97
N ILE A 117 -7.63 93.38 -17.14
CA ILE A 117 -8.08 92.26 -17.98
C ILE A 117 -6.88 91.47 -18.52
N GLU A 118 -5.84 92.13 -19.01
CA GLU A 118 -4.63 91.46 -19.51
C GLU A 118 -3.98 90.60 -18.41
N ILE A 119 -3.78 91.15 -17.21
CA ILE A 119 -3.23 90.41 -16.06
C ILE A 119 -4.12 89.21 -15.69
N ALA A 120 -5.45 89.41 -15.63
CA ALA A 120 -6.36 88.33 -15.27
C ALA A 120 -6.49 87.27 -16.39
N SER A 121 -6.30 87.64 -17.65
CA SER A 121 -6.22 86.70 -18.78
C SER A 121 -4.94 85.87 -18.70
N ASP A 122 -3.79 86.50 -18.45
CA ASP A 122 -2.52 85.82 -18.23
C ASP A 122 -2.61 84.85 -17.04
N GLU A 123 -3.30 85.21 -15.95
CA GLU A 123 -3.55 84.31 -14.81
C GLU A 123 -4.32 83.04 -15.22
N VAL A 124 -5.30 83.15 -16.13
CA VAL A 124 -6.02 81.98 -16.68
C VAL A 124 -5.10 81.14 -17.57
N ASP A 125 -4.30 81.76 -18.43
CA ASP A 125 -3.38 81.05 -19.31
C ASP A 125 -2.30 80.30 -18.52
N VAL A 126 -1.76 80.92 -17.46
CA VAL A 126 -0.80 80.31 -16.53
C VAL A 126 -1.42 79.12 -15.78
N ALA A 127 -2.69 79.21 -15.37
CA ALA A 127 -3.37 78.11 -14.68
C ALA A 127 -3.82 76.97 -15.62
N THR A 128 -4.00 77.25 -16.92
CA THR A 128 -4.52 76.28 -17.89
C THR A 128 -3.54 75.17 -18.21
N VAL A 129 -2.24 75.49 -18.35
CA VAL A 129 -1.22 74.48 -18.72
C VAL A 129 -1.07 73.40 -17.64
N PRO A 130 -0.86 73.71 -16.35
CA PRO A 130 -0.77 72.69 -15.30
C PRO A 130 -2.01 71.81 -15.20
N TRP A 131 -3.22 72.38 -15.35
CA TRP A 131 -4.45 71.59 -15.35
C TRP A 131 -4.52 70.62 -16.53
N ARG A 132 -4.14 71.04 -17.75
CA ARG A 132 -4.09 70.16 -18.93
C ARG A 132 -3.10 69.02 -18.72
N ASP A 133 -1.91 69.32 -18.23
CA ASP A 133 -0.88 68.31 -17.94
C ASP A 133 -1.36 67.30 -16.90
N ALA A 134 -2.04 67.75 -15.83
CA ALA A 134 -2.61 66.86 -14.82
C ALA A 134 -3.74 65.98 -15.37
N ARG A 135 -4.57 66.53 -16.26
CA ARG A 135 -5.63 65.77 -16.93
C ARG A 135 -5.08 64.68 -17.86
N ASP A 136 -4.01 64.99 -18.57
CA ASP A 136 -3.32 64.01 -19.43
C ASP A 136 -2.59 62.97 -18.58
N GLU A 137 -1.99 63.36 -17.44
CA GLU A 137 -1.43 62.41 -16.45
C GLU A 137 -2.51 61.46 -15.93
N ARG A 138 -3.68 61.97 -15.50
CA ARG A 138 -4.80 61.13 -15.02
C ARG A 138 -5.26 60.14 -16.08
N ARG A 139 -5.37 60.55 -17.36
CA ARG A 139 -5.68 59.62 -18.46
C ARG A 139 -4.64 58.52 -18.57
N GLY A 140 -3.35 58.87 -18.53
CA GLY A 140 -2.27 57.89 -18.53
C GLY A 140 -2.37 56.89 -17.38
N ARG A 141 -2.65 57.36 -16.14
CA ARG A 141 -2.86 56.47 -14.98
C ARG A 141 -4.09 55.58 -15.13
N GLN A 142 -5.13 56.08 -15.77
CA GLN A 142 -6.33 55.29 -16.05
C GLN A 142 -6.01 54.15 -17.02
N ASP A 143 -5.26 54.44 -18.09
CA ASP A 143 -4.81 53.43 -19.04
C ASP A 143 -3.91 52.38 -18.35
N GLU A 144 -2.97 52.80 -17.50
CA GLU A 144 -2.14 51.90 -16.68
C GLU A 144 -2.98 50.98 -15.76
N ARG A 145 -4.02 51.53 -15.12
CA ARG A 145 -4.94 50.77 -14.27
C ARG A 145 -5.74 49.75 -15.09
N ASP A 146 -6.23 50.15 -16.26
CA ASP A 146 -7.03 49.27 -17.12
C ASP A 146 -6.17 48.13 -17.69
N GLU A 147 -4.92 48.41 -18.09
CA GLU A 147 -3.94 47.38 -18.48
C GLU A 147 -3.64 46.41 -17.32
N ALA A 148 -3.48 46.92 -16.09
CA ALA A 148 -3.29 46.08 -14.92
C ALA A 148 -4.53 45.22 -14.61
N ALA A 149 -5.73 45.74 -14.85
CA ALA A 149 -6.98 45.00 -14.66
C ALA A 149 -7.11 43.86 -15.69
N ASP A 150 -6.76 44.12 -16.95
CA ASP A 150 -6.70 43.10 -18.00
C ASP A 150 -5.67 42.01 -17.68
N ALA A 151 -4.52 42.38 -17.11
CA ALA A 151 -3.51 41.42 -16.65
C ALA A 151 -4.03 40.52 -15.51
N VAL A 152 -4.80 41.07 -14.57
CA VAL A 152 -5.46 40.27 -13.52
C VAL A 152 -6.49 39.30 -14.12
N ALA A 153 -7.28 39.75 -15.10
CA ALA A 153 -8.25 38.90 -15.78
C ALA A 153 -7.57 37.74 -16.51
N ALA A 154 -6.51 38.02 -17.28
CA ALA A 154 -5.73 37.01 -18.00
C ALA A 154 -5.06 36.01 -17.03
N ALA A 155 -4.48 36.49 -15.93
CA ALA A 155 -3.87 35.62 -14.92
C ALA A 155 -4.92 34.74 -14.21
N SER A 156 -6.13 35.26 -14.00
CA SER A 156 -7.23 34.50 -13.39
C SER A 156 -7.76 33.41 -14.32
N GLU A 157 -7.83 33.67 -15.63
CA GLU A 157 -8.17 32.65 -16.64
C GLU A 157 -7.09 31.56 -16.73
N ALA A 158 -5.81 31.94 -16.76
CA ALA A 158 -4.71 30.99 -16.76
C ALA A 158 -4.72 30.08 -15.51
N LEU A 159 -5.02 30.64 -14.33
CA LEU A 159 -5.21 29.87 -13.10
C LEU A 159 -6.36 28.89 -13.22
N ALA A 160 -7.51 29.31 -13.77
CA ALA A 160 -8.66 28.44 -13.95
C ALA A 160 -8.33 27.23 -14.85
N VAL A 161 -7.59 27.45 -15.94
CA VAL A 161 -7.09 26.38 -16.83
C VAL A 161 -6.15 25.43 -16.08
N ALA A 162 -5.22 25.96 -15.29
CA ALA A 162 -4.30 25.13 -14.50
C ALA A 162 -5.04 24.28 -13.46
N VAL A 163 -6.08 24.82 -12.83
CA VAL A 163 -6.92 24.10 -11.86
C VAL A 163 -7.71 22.98 -12.54
N ASP A 164 -8.30 23.21 -13.71
CA ASP A 164 -9.02 22.18 -14.46
C ASP A 164 -8.10 21.01 -14.85
N GLU A 165 -6.88 21.30 -15.32
CA GLU A 165 -5.90 20.25 -15.66
C GLU A 165 -5.43 19.46 -14.43
N ARG A 166 -5.28 20.12 -13.28
CA ARG A 166 -5.01 19.44 -12.00
C ARG A 166 -6.15 18.49 -11.65
N ASP A 167 -7.38 18.97 -11.67
CA ASP A 167 -8.56 18.18 -11.29
C ASP A 167 -8.72 16.96 -12.23
N ARG A 168 -8.47 17.14 -13.53
CA ARG A 168 -8.42 16.05 -14.51
C ARG A 168 -7.31 15.05 -14.23
N SER A 169 -6.11 15.53 -13.88
CA SER A 169 -4.98 14.67 -13.54
C SER A 169 -5.25 13.86 -12.27
N ASP A 170 -5.88 14.47 -11.27
CA ASP A 170 -6.26 13.81 -10.01
C ASP A 170 -7.35 12.74 -10.24
N GLU A 171 -8.30 12.97 -11.15
CA GLU A 171 -9.28 11.96 -11.56
C GLU A 171 -8.60 10.74 -12.18
N LEU A 172 -7.71 10.95 -13.15
CA LEU A 172 -6.98 9.86 -13.80
C LEU A 172 -6.12 9.08 -12.81
N LEU A 173 -5.48 9.76 -11.85
CA LEU A 173 -4.71 9.12 -10.80
C LEU A 173 -5.60 8.24 -9.90
N ARG A 174 -6.78 8.72 -9.50
CA ARG A 174 -7.75 7.93 -8.72
C ARG A 174 -8.25 6.70 -9.46
N GLU A 175 -8.50 6.80 -10.77
CA GLU A 175 -8.81 5.62 -11.58
C GLU A 175 -7.64 4.63 -11.64
N ALA A 176 -6.40 5.13 -11.76
CA ALA A 176 -5.21 4.29 -11.80
C ALA A 176 -4.94 3.60 -10.45
N ASP A 177 -5.18 4.28 -9.34
CA ASP A 177 -5.18 3.69 -7.99
C ASP A 177 -6.15 2.51 -7.93
N GLY A 178 -7.40 2.71 -8.38
CA GLY A 178 -8.40 1.64 -8.43
C GLY A 178 -8.01 0.45 -9.31
N ARG A 179 -7.35 0.69 -10.45
CA ARG A 179 -6.80 -0.39 -11.30
C ARG A 179 -5.67 -1.14 -10.60
N ALA A 180 -4.76 -0.44 -9.93
CA ALA A 180 -3.67 -1.05 -9.18
C ALA A 180 -4.18 -1.91 -8.01
N ASP A 181 -5.17 -1.42 -7.27
CA ASP A 181 -5.80 -2.18 -6.18
C ASP A 181 -6.51 -3.44 -6.70
N ALA A 182 -7.23 -3.34 -7.81
CA ALA A 182 -7.86 -4.50 -8.45
C ALA A 182 -6.82 -5.53 -8.93
N ALA A 183 -5.70 -5.10 -9.52
CA ALA A 183 -4.62 -5.98 -9.93
C ALA A 183 -3.98 -6.70 -8.73
N ARG A 184 -3.75 -5.99 -7.62
CA ARG A 184 -3.22 -6.58 -6.38
C ARG A 184 -4.18 -7.61 -5.78
N ALA A 185 -5.48 -7.33 -5.77
CA ALA A 185 -6.49 -8.28 -5.30
C ALA A 185 -6.49 -9.58 -6.14
N ARG A 186 -6.36 -9.46 -7.47
CA ARG A 186 -6.21 -10.63 -8.36
C ARG A 186 -4.93 -11.42 -8.08
N LEU A 187 -3.81 -10.74 -7.84
CA LEU A 187 -2.55 -11.40 -7.48
C LEU A 187 -2.70 -12.19 -6.17
N THR A 188 -3.31 -11.61 -5.14
CA THR A 188 -3.57 -12.31 -3.87
C THR A 188 -4.39 -13.58 -4.10
N ALA A 189 -5.50 -13.48 -4.84
CA ALA A 189 -6.34 -14.63 -5.14
C ALA A 189 -5.60 -15.72 -5.95
N ALA A 190 -4.77 -15.32 -6.93
CA ALA A 190 -3.99 -16.25 -7.73
C ALA A 190 -2.88 -16.95 -6.92
N THR A 191 -2.26 -16.25 -5.96
CA THR A 191 -1.30 -16.82 -5.02
C THR A 191 -1.95 -17.84 -4.08
N GLU A 192 -3.14 -17.54 -3.56
CA GLU A 192 -3.91 -18.47 -2.73
C GLU A 192 -4.30 -19.73 -3.53
N ALA A 193 -4.86 -19.56 -4.72
CA ALA A 193 -5.21 -20.68 -5.60
C ALA A 193 -4.00 -21.56 -5.94
N THR A 194 -2.81 -20.96 -6.10
CA THR A 194 -1.57 -21.70 -6.33
C THR A 194 -1.15 -22.49 -5.10
N ARG A 195 -1.23 -21.90 -3.90
CA ARG A 195 -0.95 -22.58 -2.63
C ARG A 195 -1.89 -23.78 -2.45
N ASP A 196 -3.18 -23.60 -2.69
CA ASP A 196 -4.18 -24.66 -2.56
C ASP A 196 -3.94 -25.78 -3.57
N ALA A 197 -3.62 -25.44 -4.82
CA ALA A 197 -3.28 -26.43 -5.83
C ALA A 197 -1.99 -27.22 -5.50
N ILE A 198 -1.03 -26.61 -4.79
CA ILE A 198 0.16 -27.32 -4.28
C ILE A 198 -0.25 -28.26 -3.15
N ALA A 199 -1.07 -27.79 -2.21
CA ALA A 199 -1.55 -28.57 -1.08
C ALA A 199 -2.36 -29.79 -1.54
N GLU A 200 -3.34 -29.59 -2.43
CA GLU A 200 -4.14 -30.66 -3.03
C GLU A 200 -3.26 -31.70 -3.72
N ARG A 201 -2.29 -31.25 -4.54
CA ARG A 201 -1.34 -32.17 -5.21
C ARG A 201 -0.51 -32.95 -4.20
N ARG A 202 -0.13 -32.35 -3.07
CA ARG A 202 0.59 -33.04 -1.99
C ARG A 202 -0.29 -34.11 -1.36
N THR A 203 -1.54 -33.79 -1.02
CA THR A 203 -2.52 -34.74 -0.47
C THR A 203 -2.74 -35.93 -1.41
N LEU A 204 -2.98 -35.66 -2.70
CA LEU A 204 -3.17 -36.71 -3.71
C LEU A 204 -1.94 -37.61 -3.87
N ARG A 205 -0.72 -37.06 -3.73
CA ARG A 205 0.51 -37.86 -3.75
C ARG A 205 0.67 -38.70 -2.50
N LEU A 206 0.35 -38.17 -1.32
CA LEU A 206 0.50 -38.89 -0.05
C LEU A 206 -0.51 -40.03 0.10
N GLY A 207 -1.72 -39.87 -0.44
CA GLY A 207 -2.74 -40.92 -0.48
C GLY A 207 -2.54 -41.98 -1.57
N ALA A 208 -1.51 -41.86 -2.41
CA ALA A 208 -1.22 -42.87 -3.43
C ALA A 208 -0.31 -43.98 -2.87
N ASP A 209 -0.51 -45.21 -3.35
CA ASP A 209 0.39 -46.32 -3.04
C ASP A 209 1.64 -46.28 -3.94
N ALA A 210 2.79 -46.62 -3.38
CA ALA A 210 3.96 -46.92 -4.18
C ALA A 210 3.74 -48.29 -4.87
N VAL A 211 3.11 -48.34 -6.04
CA VAL A 211 2.61 -49.56 -6.74
C VAL A 211 3.56 -50.78 -6.73
N ALA A 212 4.88 -50.58 -6.64
CA ALA A 212 5.87 -51.66 -6.57
C ALA A 212 6.00 -52.35 -5.20
N VAL A 213 5.56 -51.72 -4.11
CA VAL A 213 5.60 -52.24 -2.74
C VAL A 213 4.36 -51.80 -1.96
N ASP A 214 3.77 -52.71 -1.21
CA ASP A 214 2.57 -52.53 -0.39
C ASP A 214 2.81 -51.68 0.88
N VAL A 215 3.25 -50.44 0.66
CA VAL A 215 3.42 -49.37 1.62
C VAL A 215 2.81 -48.07 1.05
N PRO A 216 1.82 -47.46 1.72
CA PRO A 216 1.28 -46.16 1.31
C PRO A 216 2.36 -45.07 1.31
N LEU A 217 2.30 -44.11 0.38
CA LEU A 217 3.30 -43.04 0.32
C LEU A 217 3.31 -42.17 1.58
N VAL A 218 2.14 -41.93 2.20
CA VAL A 218 2.04 -41.27 3.52
C VAL A 218 2.80 -42.03 4.61
N ALA A 219 2.74 -43.37 4.62
CA ALA A 219 3.47 -44.18 5.58
C ALA A 219 4.99 -44.13 5.33
N LEU A 220 5.40 -44.29 4.08
CA LEU A 220 6.80 -44.17 3.69
C LEU A 220 7.39 -42.81 4.07
N HIS A 221 6.63 -41.74 3.81
CA HIS A 221 7.02 -40.39 4.20
C HIS A 221 7.12 -40.22 5.72
N ALA A 222 6.19 -40.81 6.50
CA ALA A 222 6.25 -40.80 7.96
C ALA A 222 7.49 -41.53 8.49
N TYR A 223 7.82 -42.72 7.98
CA TYR A 223 9.01 -43.47 8.43
C TYR A 223 10.33 -42.79 8.05
N TRP A 224 10.41 -42.22 6.85
CA TRP A 224 11.59 -41.46 6.42
C TRP A 224 11.79 -40.20 7.28
N ARG A 225 10.70 -39.47 7.56
CA ARG A 225 10.73 -38.31 8.46
C ARG A 225 11.12 -38.71 9.88
N ALA A 226 10.55 -39.79 10.42
CA ALA A 226 10.91 -40.29 11.75
C ALA A 226 12.40 -40.62 11.86
N SER A 227 12.95 -41.33 10.87
CA SER A 227 14.39 -41.61 10.76
C SER A 227 15.25 -40.34 10.73
N SER A 228 14.78 -39.30 10.02
CA SER A 228 15.48 -38.00 9.95
C SER A 228 15.44 -37.19 11.23
N LEU A 229 14.39 -37.39 12.04
CA LEU A 229 14.16 -36.60 13.25
C LEU A 229 14.69 -37.27 14.52
N ALA A 230 14.93 -38.58 14.47
CA ALA A 230 15.39 -39.38 15.60
C ALA A 230 16.76 -38.91 16.16
N PRO A 231 17.02 -39.14 17.46
CA PRO A 231 18.25 -38.73 18.12
C PRO A 231 19.46 -39.67 17.88
N CYS A 232 19.29 -40.72 17.07
CA CYS A 232 20.33 -41.67 16.72
C CYS A 232 20.17 -42.16 15.27
N ALA A 233 21.14 -42.91 14.76
CA ALA A 233 21.03 -43.55 13.45
C ALA A 233 20.02 -44.71 13.48
N VAL A 234 18.77 -44.46 13.11
CA VAL A 234 17.74 -45.49 12.92
C VAL A 234 17.32 -45.54 11.46
N PRO A 235 17.47 -46.68 10.75
CA PRO A 235 17.11 -46.76 9.34
C PRO A 235 15.59 -46.65 9.15
N TRP A 236 15.14 -45.84 8.18
CA TRP A 236 13.71 -45.67 7.87
C TRP A 236 13.01 -47.01 7.59
N TRP A 237 13.72 -47.94 6.95
CA TRP A 237 13.20 -49.24 6.59
C TRP A 237 12.98 -50.15 7.81
N LEU A 238 13.72 -49.93 8.91
CA LEU A 238 13.49 -50.64 10.16
C LEU A 238 12.16 -50.21 10.78
N ILE A 239 11.90 -48.91 10.80
CA ILE A 239 10.64 -48.33 11.30
C ILE A 239 9.46 -48.79 10.41
N ALA A 240 9.66 -48.78 9.09
CA ALA A 240 8.66 -49.32 8.14
C ALA A 240 8.37 -50.81 8.39
N GLY A 241 9.39 -51.62 8.68
CA GLY A 241 9.22 -53.02 9.05
C GLY A 241 8.36 -53.20 10.31
N ILE A 242 8.52 -52.35 11.32
CA ILE A 242 7.67 -52.35 12.52
C ILE A 242 6.24 -52.01 12.12
N GLY A 243 6.00 -50.87 11.45
CA GLY A 243 4.65 -50.47 11.05
C GLY A 243 3.94 -51.51 10.17
N ARG A 244 4.69 -52.25 9.35
CA ARG A 244 4.16 -53.39 8.58
C ARG A 244 3.69 -54.52 9.49
N VAL A 245 4.52 -54.93 10.45
CA VAL A 245 4.23 -56.07 11.33
C VAL A 245 3.13 -55.74 12.33
N GLU A 246 3.12 -54.52 12.85
CA GLU A 246 2.18 -54.08 13.88
C GLU A 246 0.77 -53.85 13.34
N SER A 247 0.63 -53.20 12.17
CA SER A 247 -0.69 -52.80 11.69
C SER A 247 -0.88 -52.87 10.18
N GLY A 248 0.09 -53.37 9.42
CA GLY A 248 0.04 -53.29 7.96
C GLY A 248 0.08 -51.83 7.48
N HIS A 249 0.90 -50.99 8.12
CA HIS A 249 0.99 -49.54 7.89
C HIS A 249 -0.32 -48.78 8.13
N GLY A 250 -1.06 -49.14 9.17
CA GLY A 250 -2.31 -48.47 9.55
C GLY A 250 -3.57 -49.04 8.90
N SER A 251 -3.49 -50.22 8.28
CA SER A 251 -4.62 -50.87 7.59
C SER A 251 -5.35 -51.96 8.39
N SER A 252 -4.87 -52.28 9.59
CA SER A 252 -5.43 -53.35 10.43
C SER A 252 -6.79 -53.00 11.00
N GLY A 253 -7.63 -54.02 11.23
CA GLY A 253 -8.95 -53.84 11.85
C GLY A 253 -9.96 -53.08 11.00
N GLY A 254 -9.72 -52.93 9.68
CA GLY A 254 -10.54 -52.12 8.79
C GLY A 254 -10.20 -50.61 8.82
N SER A 255 -9.15 -50.24 9.53
CA SER A 255 -8.58 -48.89 9.52
C SER A 255 -8.01 -48.56 8.14
N GLN A 256 -8.02 -47.27 7.81
CA GLN A 256 -7.32 -46.69 6.67
C GLN A 256 -6.43 -45.55 7.16
N LEU A 257 -5.32 -45.34 6.46
CA LEU A 257 -4.37 -44.29 6.76
C LEU A 257 -4.70 -43.05 5.90
N GLU A 258 -5.08 -41.97 6.57
CA GLU A 258 -5.42 -40.70 5.94
C GLU A 258 -4.16 -39.92 5.51
N PRO A 259 -4.25 -38.97 4.57
CA PRO A 259 -3.08 -38.21 4.09
C PRO A 259 -2.36 -37.38 5.18
N ASN A 260 -3.05 -37.03 6.27
CA ASN A 260 -2.48 -36.37 7.44
C ASN A 260 -1.78 -37.35 8.42
N GLY A 261 -1.85 -38.65 8.16
CA GLY A 261 -1.26 -39.71 8.98
C GLY A 261 -2.21 -40.34 9.99
N ASP A 262 -3.46 -39.87 10.12
CA ASP A 262 -4.41 -40.46 11.06
C ASP A 262 -4.89 -41.83 10.60
N THR A 263 -5.14 -42.71 11.57
CA THR A 263 -5.79 -44.01 11.35
C THR A 263 -7.29 -43.92 11.66
N ALA A 264 -8.13 -44.25 10.68
CA ALA A 264 -9.58 -44.16 10.77
C ALA A 264 -10.28 -45.44 10.29
N PRO A 265 -11.10 -46.12 11.13
CA PRO A 265 -11.22 -45.92 12.57
C PRO A 265 -9.90 -46.19 13.34
N PRO A 266 -9.78 -45.72 14.60
CA PRO A 266 -8.60 -46.00 15.43
C PRO A 266 -8.27 -47.48 15.54
N ILE A 267 -6.98 -47.81 15.54
CA ILE A 267 -6.50 -49.20 15.65
C ILE A 267 -6.30 -49.55 17.11
N ILE A 268 -7.16 -50.41 17.64
CA ILE A 268 -7.11 -50.89 19.03
C ILE A 268 -6.82 -52.40 19.04
N GLY A 269 -5.73 -52.78 19.71
CA GLY A 269 -5.32 -54.16 19.89
C GLY A 269 -6.19 -54.96 20.87
N ILE A 270 -5.82 -56.22 21.09
CA ILE A 270 -6.45 -57.06 22.10
C ILE A 270 -6.07 -56.62 23.52
N ALA A 271 -6.93 -56.92 24.50
CA ALA A 271 -6.66 -56.69 25.92
C ALA A 271 -5.42 -57.46 26.39
N LEU A 272 -4.52 -56.77 27.08
CA LEU A 272 -3.33 -57.36 27.68
C LEU A 272 -3.67 -57.86 29.09
N ASP A 273 -4.46 -58.94 29.16
CA ASP A 273 -5.05 -59.48 30.40
C ASP A 273 -4.35 -60.74 30.93
N GLY A 274 -3.21 -61.13 30.35
CA GLY A 274 -2.43 -62.30 30.76
C GLY A 274 -2.97 -63.66 30.30
N ARG A 275 -3.95 -63.70 29.40
CA ARG A 275 -4.37 -64.93 28.70
C ARG A 275 -3.24 -65.45 27.79
N PRO A 276 -3.31 -66.72 27.31
CA PRO A 276 -2.30 -67.25 26.40
C PRO A 276 -2.08 -66.33 25.18
N GLY A 277 -0.86 -65.81 25.04
CA GLY A 277 -0.48 -64.89 23.97
C GLY A 277 -0.49 -63.41 24.35
N THR A 278 -0.89 -63.03 25.57
CA THR A 278 -0.85 -61.65 26.07
C THR A 278 -0.08 -61.56 27.38
N GLN A 279 0.57 -60.41 27.62
CA GLN A 279 1.07 -60.06 28.96
C GLN A 279 -0.07 -59.48 29.78
N ALA A 280 0.01 -59.54 31.11
CA ALA A 280 -0.94 -58.86 31.99
C ALA A 280 -0.45 -57.44 32.28
N ILE A 281 -1.11 -56.43 31.72
CA ILE A 281 -0.79 -55.00 31.85
C ILE A 281 -2.07 -54.25 32.22
N ALA A 282 -2.18 -53.88 33.49
CA ALA A 282 -3.32 -53.10 33.99
C ALA A 282 -3.37 -51.71 33.34
N ASP A 283 -4.56 -51.12 33.29
CA ASP A 283 -4.81 -49.76 32.76
C ASP A 283 -3.81 -48.73 33.31
N THR A 284 -3.28 -47.89 32.42
CA THR A 284 -2.32 -46.84 32.75
C THR A 284 -2.77 -45.43 32.38
N ASP A 285 -3.88 -45.26 31.67
CA ASP A 285 -4.33 -43.97 31.15
C ASP A 285 -5.82 -43.67 31.36
N GLY A 286 -6.54 -44.55 32.06
CA GLY A 286 -7.97 -44.42 32.31
C GLY A 286 -8.83 -44.79 31.10
N GLY A 287 -8.30 -45.59 30.17
CA GLY A 287 -8.92 -45.93 28.89
C GLY A 287 -8.91 -44.79 27.87
N ARG A 288 -8.00 -43.82 28.01
CA ARG A 288 -7.97 -42.60 27.17
C ARG A 288 -7.68 -42.92 25.72
N PHE A 289 -6.74 -43.82 25.45
CA PHE A 289 -6.33 -44.14 24.09
C PHE A 289 -6.98 -45.38 23.50
N ASP A 290 -7.38 -46.34 24.34
CA ASP A 290 -7.88 -47.65 23.94
C ASP A 290 -9.32 -47.97 24.36
N GLN A 291 -9.96 -47.07 25.11
CA GLN A 291 -11.34 -47.20 25.60
C GLN A 291 -11.54 -48.38 26.58
N ASP A 292 -10.47 -48.90 27.20
CA ASP A 292 -10.54 -49.99 28.18
C ASP A 292 -10.00 -49.54 29.55
N PRO A 293 -10.87 -49.27 30.55
CA PRO A 293 -10.43 -48.79 31.86
C PRO A 293 -9.93 -49.92 32.78
N THR A 294 -9.69 -51.13 32.27
CA THR A 294 -9.29 -52.29 33.07
C THR A 294 -7.94 -52.84 32.65
N TRP A 295 -7.73 -53.04 31.36
CA TRP A 295 -6.49 -53.59 30.80
C TRP A 295 -6.04 -52.73 29.62
N ASP A 296 -4.76 -52.36 29.62
CA ASP A 296 -4.16 -51.66 28.49
C ASP A 296 -4.25 -52.51 27.22
N ARG A 297 -4.45 -51.84 26.08
CA ARG A 297 -4.41 -52.40 24.73
C ARG A 297 -3.42 -51.62 23.90
N ALA A 298 -2.71 -52.32 23.03
CA ALA A 298 -1.81 -51.67 22.11
C ALA A 298 -2.60 -50.79 21.11
N VAL A 299 -2.20 -49.54 20.93
CA VAL A 299 -2.93 -48.49 20.19
C VAL A 299 -2.17 -47.98 18.97
N GLY A 300 -2.94 -47.65 17.93
CA GLY A 300 -2.47 -46.95 16.75
C GLY A 300 -1.62 -47.80 15.80
N PRO A 301 -1.11 -47.20 14.71
CA PRO A 301 -0.44 -47.94 13.64
C PRO A 301 0.92 -48.52 14.04
N MET A 302 1.51 -48.08 15.14
CA MET A 302 2.73 -48.67 15.72
C MET A 302 2.44 -49.48 16.99
N GLN A 303 1.16 -49.71 17.34
CA GLN A 303 0.74 -50.59 18.44
C GLN A 303 1.43 -50.27 19.78
N PHE A 304 1.50 -48.99 20.16
CA PHE A 304 2.06 -48.58 21.44
C PHE A 304 1.15 -49.00 22.60
N ILE A 305 1.73 -49.46 23.71
CA ILE A 305 0.98 -49.58 24.97
C ILE A 305 0.77 -48.18 25.56
N PRO A 306 -0.42 -47.80 26.08
CA PRO A 306 -0.70 -46.47 26.61
C PRO A 306 0.36 -45.95 27.60
N GLY A 307 0.81 -46.79 28.53
CA GLY A 307 1.85 -46.41 29.49
C GLY A 307 3.23 -46.17 28.85
N THR A 308 3.52 -46.81 27.72
CA THR A 308 4.72 -46.50 26.91
C THR A 308 4.52 -45.23 26.12
N TRP A 309 3.35 -45.04 25.50
CA TRP A 309 3.00 -43.81 24.80
C TRP A 309 3.15 -42.59 25.72
N GLY A 310 2.65 -42.65 26.96
CA GLY A 310 2.78 -41.55 27.92
C GLY A 310 4.23 -41.11 28.23
N ARG A 311 5.24 -41.94 27.92
CA ARG A 311 6.66 -41.61 28.07
C ARG A 311 7.34 -41.15 26.78
N TRP A 312 6.85 -41.62 25.63
CA TRP A 312 7.50 -41.45 24.33
C TRP A 312 6.66 -40.64 23.33
N ALA A 313 5.50 -40.14 23.76
CA ALA A 313 4.63 -39.32 22.94
C ALA A 313 5.39 -38.10 22.42
N VAL A 314 5.27 -37.88 21.11
CA VAL A 314 5.91 -36.78 20.40
C VAL A 314 5.01 -36.38 19.24
N ASP A 315 4.87 -35.07 19.03
CA ASP A 315 4.19 -34.49 17.88
C ASP A 315 5.14 -34.55 16.67
N GLY A 316 4.97 -35.58 15.84
CA GLY A 316 5.81 -35.90 14.70
C GLY A 316 5.37 -35.19 13.42
N ASN A 317 4.11 -34.78 13.31
CA ASN A 317 3.61 -34.01 12.17
C ASN A 317 3.71 -32.48 12.35
N ALA A 318 3.88 -32.00 13.59
CA ALA A 318 3.89 -30.61 14.07
C ALA A 318 2.52 -29.91 14.02
N ASP A 319 1.43 -30.62 14.30
CA ASP A 319 0.06 -30.08 14.33
C ASP A 319 -0.39 -29.58 15.72
N GLY A 320 0.43 -29.78 16.75
CA GLY A 320 0.19 -29.35 18.12
C GLY A 320 -0.46 -30.41 19.02
N ASP A 321 -0.76 -31.60 18.50
CA ASP A 321 -1.22 -32.75 19.27
C ASP A 321 -0.26 -33.93 19.11
N ALA A 322 -0.11 -34.75 20.16
CA ALA A 322 0.67 -35.98 20.09
C ALA A 322 -0.28 -37.16 20.22
N SER A 323 -0.65 -37.75 19.08
CA SER A 323 -1.67 -38.79 18.99
C SER A 323 -1.06 -40.16 18.68
N PRO A 324 -1.32 -41.21 19.50
CA PRO A 324 -0.86 -42.56 19.15
C PRO A 324 -1.53 -43.09 17.89
N HIS A 325 -2.65 -42.50 17.49
CA HIS A 325 -3.42 -42.86 16.29
C HIS A 325 -2.95 -42.13 15.02
N ASN A 326 -1.97 -41.22 15.13
CA ASN A 326 -1.30 -40.59 14.00
C ASN A 326 0.05 -41.28 13.71
N LEU A 327 0.27 -41.67 12.46
CA LEU A 327 1.46 -42.41 12.07
C LEU A 327 2.75 -41.59 12.11
N TYR A 328 2.72 -40.26 11.88
CA TYR A 328 3.93 -39.45 11.98
C TYR A 328 4.43 -39.41 13.43
N ASP A 329 3.50 -39.22 14.36
CA ASP A 329 3.76 -39.18 15.80
C ASP A 329 4.22 -40.56 16.28
N ALA A 330 3.46 -41.60 15.95
CA ALA A 330 3.76 -42.96 16.33
C ALA A 330 5.10 -43.46 15.74
N ALA A 331 5.42 -43.11 14.49
CA ALA A 331 6.69 -43.48 13.87
C ALA A 331 7.88 -42.78 14.55
N LEU A 332 7.75 -41.49 14.88
CA LEU A 332 8.81 -40.75 15.59
C LEU A 332 8.97 -41.25 17.03
N ALA A 333 7.87 -41.48 17.75
CA ALA A 333 7.91 -42.10 19.08
C ALA A 333 8.59 -43.48 19.05
N ALA A 334 8.33 -44.29 18.02
CA ALA A 334 8.97 -45.58 17.85
C ALA A 334 10.47 -45.43 17.57
N ALA A 335 10.86 -44.48 16.72
CA ALA A 335 12.26 -44.17 16.44
C ALA A 335 13.01 -43.75 17.71
N ASP A 336 12.45 -42.83 18.49
CA ASP A 336 13.01 -42.34 19.75
C ASP A 336 13.14 -43.47 20.78
N TYR A 337 12.12 -44.32 20.88
CA TYR A 337 12.15 -45.47 21.79
C TYR A 337 13.24 -46.48 21.42
N LEU A 338 13.39 -46.80 20.12
CA LEU A 338 14.45 -47.68 19.65
C LEU A 338 15.84 -47.07 19.91
N CYS A 339 16.01 -45.77 19.64
CA CYS A 339 17.24 -45.04 19.91
C CYS A 339 17.60 -45.05 21.40
N TYR A 340 16.63 -44.84 22.28
CA TYR A 340 16.85 -44.94 23.72
C TYR A 340 17.30 -46.35 24.12
N SER A 341 16.74 -47.38 23.49
CA SER A 341 17.03 -48.76 23.88
C SER A 341 18.47 -49.19 23.57
N ARG A 342 19.08 -48.72 22.46
CA ARG A 342 20.38 -49.23 21.97
C ARG A 342 21.29 -48.22 21.28
N GLY A 343 20.94 -46.94 21.23
CA GLY A 343 21.67 -45.92 20.46
C GLY A 343 21.59 -46.20 18.96
N ASP A 344 22.67 -45.95 18.22
CA ASP A 344 22.71 -46.13 16.77
C ASP A 344 22.44 -47.58 16.35
N LEU A 345 21.52 -47.76 15.39
CA LEU A 345 21.02 -49.05 14.88
C LEU A 345 21.59 -49.33 13.48
N ASP A 346 22.88 -49.07 13.33
CA ASP A 346 23.69 -49.25 12.12
C ASP A 346 24.07 -50.71 11.83
N THR A 347 23.93 -51.59 12.82
CA THR A 347 24.25 -53.02 12.72
C THR A 347 23.06 -53.90 13.06
N GLU A 348 22.96 -55.06 12.40
CA GLU A 348 21.87 -56.01 12.64
C GLU A 348 21.79 -56.48 14.10
N ALA A 349 22.93 -56.63 14.79
CA ALA A 349 22.95 -56.99 16.20
C ALA A 349 22.22 -55.94 17.06
N ARG A 350 22.54 -54.66 16.87
CA ARG A 350 21.88 -53.55 17.58
C ARG A 350 20.41 -53.41 17.21
N GLN A 351 20.07 -53.61 15.93
CA GLN A 351 18.68 -53.61 15.47
C GLN A 351 17.86 -54.72 16.17
N ARG A 352 18.40 -55.94 16.26
CA ARG A 352 17.75 -57.05 16.97
C ARG A 352 17.59 -56.79 18.46
N GLU A 353 18.60 -56.20 19.09
CA GLU A 353 18.54 -55.82 20.49
C GLU A 353 17.48 -54.75 20.77
N ALA A 354 17.35 -53.75 19.88
CA ALA A 354 16.33 -52.71 19.98
C ALA A 354 14.92 -53.26 19.72
N LEU A 355 14.76 -54.13 18.71
CA LEU A 355 13.49 -54.82 18.45
C LEU A 355 13.07 -55.74 19.59
N SER A 356 14.01 -56.33 20.32
CA SER A 356 13.73 -57.13 21.52
C SER A 356 13.18 -56.29 22.68
N ALA A 357 13.58 -55.01 22.77
CA ALA A 357 12.98 -54.06 23.71
C ALA A 357 11.55 -53.68 23.29
N TYR A 358 11.31 -53.53 21.98
CA TYR A 358 9.98 -53.32 21.41
C TYR A 358 9.03 -54.49 21.65
N ASN A 359 9.47 -55.70 21.32
CA ASN A 359 8.74 -56.94 21.56
C ASN A 359 9.74 -58.09 21.75
N ARG A 360 9.71 -58.73 22.92
CA ARG A 360 10.67 -59.77 23.34
C ARG A 360 10.42 -61.12 22.63
N SER A 361 10.51 -61.12 21.30
CA SER A 361 10.19 -62.24 20.42
C SER A 361 11.16 -62.29 19.24
N THR A 362 11.98 -63.35 19.17
CA THR A 362 12.88 -63.59 18.03
C THR A 362 12.13 -63.72 16.69
N PRO A 363 10.98 -64.43 16.62
CA PRO A 363 10.15 -64.45 15.40
C PRO A 363 9.68 -63.06 14.97
N TYR A 364 9.32 -62.18 15.91
CA TYR A 364 8.94 -60.80 15.62
C TYR A 364 10.10 -60.03 15.00
N ALA A 365 11.27 -60.05 15.64
CA ALA A 365 12.45 -59.34 15.13
C ALA A 365 12.86 -59.83 13.73
N ASN A 366 12.77 -61.13 13.46
CA ASN A 366 13.01 -61.70 12.13
C ASN A 366 12.04 -61.15 11.08
N LYS A 367 10.75 -61.07 11.42
CA LYS A 367 9.70 -60.59 10.51
C LYS A 367 9.89 -59.11 10.18
N VAL A 368 10.15 -58.28 11.20
CA VAL A 368 10.40 -56.84 11.03
C VAL A 368 11.61 -56.59 10.12
N LEU A 369 12.73 -57.27 10.39
CA LEU A 369 13.94 -57.12 9.57
C LEU A 369 13.76 -57.63 8.13
N ALA A 370 12.95 -58.67 7.93
CA ALA A 370 12.65 -59.19 6.59
C ALA A 370 11.79 -58.20 5.78
N GLU A 371 10.71 -57.68 6.37
CA GLU A 371 9.85 -56.70 5.71
C GLU A 371 10.59 -55.38 5.45
N GLY A 372 11.33 -54.89 6.44
CA GLY A 372 12.14 -53.68 6.30
C GLY A 372 13.14 -53.78 5.15
N ARG A 373 13.92 -54.88 5.08
CA ARG A 373 14.85 -55.10 3.96
C ARG A 373 14.15 -55.23 2.61
N ARG A 374 12.97 -55.85 2.57
CA ARG A 374 12.15 -55.90 1.35
C ARG A 374 11.81 -54.49 0.86
N TYR A 375 11.42 -53.57 1.74
CA TYR A 375 11.16 -52.17 1.37
C TYR A 375 12.44 -51.44 0.92
N ARG A 376 13.54 -51.59 1.67
CA ARG A 376 14.85 -50.99 1.34
C ARG A 376 15.29 -51.40 -0.07
N ASP A 377 15.24 -52.69 -0.37
CA ASP A 377 15.75 -53.25 -1.62
C ASP A 377 14.87 -52.89 -2.82
N ALA A 378 13.57 -52.64 -2.59
CA ALA A 378 12.62 -52.34 -3.65
C ALA A 378 12.45 -50.85 -3.97
N LEU A 379 12.73 -49.95 -3.00
CA LEU A 379 12.45 -48.51 -3.14
C LEU A 379 13.69 -47.65 -3.46
N ASP A 380 14.91 -48.19 -3.38
CA ASP A 380 16.19 -47.49 -3.62
C ASP A 380 16.21 -46.06 -3.05
N LEU A 381 15.74 -45.90 -1.81
CA LEU A 381 15.75 -44.64 -1.09
C LEU A 381 17.02 -44.54 -0.25
N PRO A 382 17.68 -43.36 -0.21
CA PRO A 382 18.85 -43.17 0.63
C PRO A 382 18.47 -43.30 2.11
N ASP A 383 19.34 -43.95 2.89
CA ASP A 383 19.27 -43.87 4.35
C ASP A 383 19.54 -42.43 4.81
N VAL A 384 18.86 -42.02 5.87
CA VAL A 384 19.04 -40.68 6.44
C VAL A 384 20.24 -40.70 7.39
N ALA A 385 21.18 -39.79 7.20
CA ALA A 385 22.29 -39.63 8.14
C ALA A 385 21.73 -39.13 9.49
N PRO A 386 22.20 -39.68 10.63
CA PRO A 386 21.81 -39.18 11.95
C PRO A 386 22.15 -37.68 12.09
N ARG A 387 21.36 -36.95 12.89
CA ARG A 387 21.70 -35.56 13.23
C ARG A 387 23.06 -35.53 13.97
N PRO A 388 23.94 -34.56 13.68
CA PRO A 388 25.24 -34.43 14.32
C PRO A 388 25.14 -34.10 15.82
#